data_AF-A0A4S0IG50-F1
#
_entry.id   AF-A0A4S0IG50-F1
#
_cell.length_a   1.000
_cell.length_b   1.000
_cell.length_c   1.000
_cell.angle_alpha   90.00
_cell.angle_beta   90.00
_cell.angle_gamma   90.00
#
_symmetry.space_group_name_H-M   'P 1'
#
loop_
_entity.id
_entity.type
_entity.pdbx_description
1 polymer ?
#
loop_
_entity_poly.entity_id
_entity_poly.type
_entity_poly.pdbx_seq_one_letter_code
_entity_poly.pdbx_strand_id
1 'polypeptide(L)'
;YSEAEYRSMLADVEALRELGVAGVVVGCLTADGAIDEARISALVEAAGPLNVTCHRAFDMTRDPAEALEALIRCKVGRVLTSGQRDTAVEGVELLAKLVRQAG
;
A
#
# COMPACT_ATOMS: atom_id res chain seq x y z
N TYR A 1 0.01 -11.04 -7.86
CA TYR A 1 -0.20 -10.65 -9.26
C TYR A 1 0.86 -11.27 -10.15
N SER A 2 0.44 -11.82 -11.27
CA SER A 2 1.31 -12.14 -12.40
C SER A 2 1.93 -10.87 -13.01
N GLU A 3 2.93 -11.03 -13.86
CA GLU A 3 3.53 -9.91 -14.60
C GLU A 3 2.51 -9.19 -15.49
N ALA A 4 1.58 -9.92 -16.10
CA ALA A 4 0.56 -9.33 -16.98
C ALA A 4 -0.43 -8.45 -16.19
N GLU A 5 -0.93 -8.95 -15.06
CA GLU A 5 -1.80 -8.18 -14.16
C GLU A 5 -1.08 -6.95 -13.61
N TYR A 6 0.19 -7.09 -13.25
CA TYR A 6 0.99 -5.99 -12.75
C TYR A 6 1.19 -4.88 -13.79
N ARG A 7 1.45 -5.24 -15.06
CA ARG A 7 1.52 -4.27 -16.15
C ARG A 7 0.20 -3.56 -16.42
N SER A 8 -0.93 -4.25 -16.28
CA SER A 8 -2.25 -3.62 -16.36
C SER A 8 -2.41 -2.56 -15.28
N MET A 9 -2.06 -2.88 -14.03
CA MET A 9 -2.14 -1.91 -12.93
C MET A 9 -1.29 -0.66 -13.18
N LEU A 10 -0.08 -0.80 -13.73
CA LEU A 10 0.76 0.35 -14.10
C LEU A 10 0.07 1.24 -15.15
N ALA A 11 -0.44 0.65 -16.22
CA ALA A 11 -1.15 1.38 -17.26
C ALA A 11 -2.41 2.08 -16.73
N ASP A 12 -3.16 1.43 -15.84
CA ASP A 12 -4.34 2.01 -15.21
C ASP A 12 -3.98 3.20 -14.32
N VAL A 13 -2.88 3.11 -13.56
CA VAL A 13 -2.40 4.21 -12.71
C VAL A 13 -1.96 5.41 -13.56
N GLU A 14 -1.24 5.18 -14.66
CA GLU A 14 -0.83 6.24 -15.58
C GLU A 14 -2.04 6.94 -16.21
N ALA A 15 -3.03 6.17 -16.67
CA ALA A 15 -4.27 6.72 -17.22
C ALA A 15 -5.05 7.53 -16.18
N LEU A 16 -5.16 7.05 -14.93
CA LEU A 16 -5.82 7.78 -13.84
C LEU A 16 -5.10 9.08 -13.49
N ARG A 17 -3.76 9.10 -13.56
CA ARG A 17 -2.96 10.33 -13.42
C ARG A 17 -3.30 11.34 -14.52
N GLU A 18 -3.39 10.90 -15.77
CA GLU A 18 -3.75 11.79 -16.89
C GLU A 18 -5.18 12.34 -16.78
N LEU A 19 -6.09 11.57 -16.18
CA LEU A 19 -7.45 12.02 -15.87
C LEU A 19 -7.53 13.01 -14.69
N GLY A 20 -6.43 13.21 -13.95
CA GLY A 20 -6.36 14.21 -12.87
C GLY A 20 -7.18 13.85 -11.64
N VAL A 21 -7.37 12.56 -11.34
CA VAL A 21 -8.04 12.13 -10.10
C VAL A 21 -7.23 12.55 -8.86
N ALA A 22 -7.83 12.51 -7.67
CA ALA A 22 -7.13 12.94 -6.45
C ALA A 22 -6.08 11.92 -5.94
N GLY A 23 -6.24 10.65 -6.29
CA GLY A 23 -5.40 9.57 -5.78
C GLY A 23 -5.79 8.19 -6.30
N VAL A 24 -4.91 7.23 -6.04
CA VAL A 24 -5.09 5.82 -6.35
C VAL A 24 -4.87 4.96 -5.11
N VAL A 25 -5.48 3.78 -5.12
CA VAL A 25 -5.36 2.80 -4.05
C VAL A 25 -4.80 1.51 -4.63
N VAL A 26 -3.66 1.05 -4.13
CA VAL A 26 -2.93 -0.11 -4.64
C VAL A 26 -2.38 -0.96 -3.49
N GLY A 27 -1.80 -2.12 -3.79
CA GLY A 27 -1.03 -2.88 -2.82
C GLY A 27 -0.56 -4.20 -3.41
N CYS A 28 0.72 -4.50 -3.25
CA CYS A 28 1.39 -5.68 -3.78
C CYS A 28 2.19 -6.31 -2.65
N LEU A 29 2.04 -7.63 -2.51
CA LEU A 29 2.82 -8.42 -1.59
C LEU A 29 3.68 -9.42 -2.34
N THR A 30 4.82 -9.74 -1.75
CA THR A 30 5.61 -10.91 -2.10
C THR A 30 4.91 -12.20 -1.64
N ALA A 31 5.34 -13.34 -2.16
CA ALA A 31 4.77 -14.64 -1.78
C ALA A 31 4.98 -15.00 -0.29
N ASP A 32 5.98 -14.40 0.37
CA ASP A 32 6.25 -14.59 1.79
C ASP A 32 5.53 -13.58 2.70
N GLY A 33 4.65 -12.74 2.14
CA GLY A 33 3.82 -11.80 2.87
C GLY A 33 4.52 -10.50 3.27
N ALA A 34 5.60 -10.12 2.59
CA ALA A 34 6.21 -8.80 2.73
C ALA A 34 5.62 -7.81 1.70
N ILE A 35 5.83 -6.52 1.90
CA ILE A 35 5.52 -5.51 0.86
C ILE A 35 6.46 -5.74 -0.33
N ASP A 36 5.91 -5.80 -1.54
CA ASP A 36 6.72 -5.82 -2.76
C ASP A 36 7.18 -4.38 -3.07
N GLU A 37 8.27 -3.96 -2.44
CA GLU A 37 8.79 -2.58 -2.54
C GLU A 37 9.12 -2.19 -3.99
N ALA A 38 9.60 -3.13 -4.80
CA ALA A 38 9.93 -2.87 -6.20
C ALA A 38 8.65 -2.52 -7.00
N ARG A 39 7.60 -3.33 -6.86
CA ARG A 39 6.33 -3.08 -7.54
C ARG A 39 5.59 -1.86 -7.00
N ILE A 40 5.60 -1.66 -5.69
CA ILE A 40 4.97 -0.48 -5.08
C ILE A 40 5.67 0.81 -5.48
N SER A 41 7.00 0.84 -5.48
CA SER A 41 7.75 2.05 -5.87
C SER A 41 7.46 2.46 -7.31
N ALA A 42 7.39 1.50 -8.23
CA ALA A 42 7.04 1.77 -9.62
C ALA A 42 5.58 2.24 -9.79
N LEU A 43 4.64 1.71 -9.02
CA LEU A 43 3.25 2.23 -9.00
C LEU A 43 3.18 3.66 -8.44
N VAL A 44 3.97 3.98 -7.41
CA VAL A 44 4.06 5.34 -6.86
C VAL A 44 4.68 6.30 -7.88
N GLU A 45 5.72 5.87 -8.59
CA GLU A 45 6.33 6.64 -9.67
C GLU A 45 5.33 6.91 -10.82
N ALA A 46 4.62 5.87 -11.26
CA ALA A 46 3.57 5.98 -12.27
C ALA A 46 2.47 6.97 -11.84
N ALA A 47 2.08 6.93 -10.56
CA ALA A 47 1.07 7.83 -9.98
C ALA A 47 1.53 9.31 -9.95
N GLY A 48 2.84 9.58 -9.94
CA GLY A 48 3.38 10.93 -9.97
C GLY A 48 2.87 11.80 -8.80
N PRO A 49 2.14 12.91 -9.05
CA PRO A 49 1.66 13.81 -7.99
C PRO A 49 0.42 13.29 -7.24
N LEU A 50 -0.17 12.18 -7.68
CA LEU A 50 -1.39 11.64 -7.07
C LEU A 50 -1.12 11.14 -5.64
N ASN A 51 -2.15 11.21 -4.78
CA ASN A 51 -2.09 10.52 -3.50
C ASN A 51 -2.09 8.99 -3.72
N VAL A 52 -1.15 8.27 -3.12
CA VAL A 52 -1.14 6.81 -3.12
C VAL A 52 -1.51 6.27 -1.74
N THR A 53 -2.48 5.35 -1.70
CA THR A 53 -2.87 4.64 -0.48
C THR A 53 -2.62 3.14 -0.65
N CYS A 54 -1.98 2.50 0.33
CA CYS A 54 -1.94 1.04 0.41
C CYS A 54 -3.28 0.53 0.95
N HIS A 55 -3.98 -0.35 0.22
CA HIS A 55 -5.21 -0.98 0.72
C HIS A 55 -4.94 -2.08 1.76
N ARG A 56 -5.98 -2.85 2.11
CA ARG A 56 -5.95 -3.95 3.08
C ARG A 56 -5.03 -5.14 2.76
N ALA A 57 -4.27 -5.11 1.66
CA ALA A 57 -3.11 -6.00 1.52
C ALA A 57 -2.14 -5.85 2.70
N PHE A 58 -2.05 -4.66 3.30
CA PHE A 58 -1.32 -4.46 4.56
C PHE A 58 -1.81 -5.39 5.69
N ASP A 59 -3.11 -5.70 5.75
CA ASP A 59 -3.65 -6.59 6.78
C ASP A 59 -3.16 -8.05 6.64
N MET A 60 -2.65 -8.40 5.46
CA MET A 60 -2.14 -9.74 5.13
C MET A 60 -0.61 -9.84 5.22
N THR A 61 0.08 -8.79 5.67
CA THR A 61 1.54 -8.81 5.81
C THR A 61 1.99 -9.65 7.00
N ARG A 62 3.14 -10.30 6.87
CA ARG A 62 3.72 -11.11 7.94
C ARG A 62 4.16 -10.28 9.15
N ASP A 63 4.68 -9.08 8.89
CA ASP A 63 5.15 -8.15 9.91
C ASP A 63 4.59 -6.75 9.62
N PRO A 64 3.62 -6.25 10.40
CA PRO A 64 3.02 -4.94 10.16
C PRO A 64 3.97 -3.77 10.45
N ALA A 65 4.95 -3.93 11.34
CA ALA A 65 5.89 -2.87 11.66
C ALA A 65 6.90 -2.69 10.52
N GLU A 66 7.44 -3.79 9.99
CA GLU A 66 8.30 -3.77 8.78
C GLU A 66 7.51 -3.24 7.58
N ALA A 67 6.29 -3.75 7.36
CA ALA A 67 5.48 -3.35 6.21
C ALA A 67 5.18 -1.85 6.21
N LEU A 68 4.99 -1.24 7.39
CA LEU A 68 4.80 0.20 7.51
C LEU A 68 6.06 0.95 7.05
N GLU A 69 7.24 0.53 7.50
CA GLU A 69 8.51 1.13 7.08
C GLU A 69 8.76 0.96 5.58
N ALA A 70 8.43 -0.21 5.01
CA ALA A 70 8.53 -0.45 3.57
C ALA A 70 7.65 0.52 2.77
N LEU A 71 6.40 0.72 3.19
CA LEU A 71 5.50 1.68 2.55
C LEU A 71 5.98 3.14 2.67
N ILE A 72 6.58 3.50 3.81
CA ILE A 72 7.21 4.81 4.02
C ILE A 72 8.40 4.98 3.05
N ARG A 73 9.28 3.98 2.91
CA ARG A 73 10.40 4.00 1.95
C ARG A 73 9.91 4.18 0.51
N CYS A 74 8.80 3.53 0.16
CA CYS A 74 8.16 3.67 -1.15
C CYS A 74 7.38 4.98 -1.32
N LYS A 75 7.33 5.87 -0.32
CA LYS A 75 6.58 7.14 -0.34
C LYS A 75 5.07 6.98 -0.50
N VAL A 76 4.51 5.89 -0.01
CA VAL A 76 3.05 5.74 0.08
C VAL A 76 2.52 6.67 1.16
N GLY A 77 1.48 7.45 0.84
CA GLY A 77 0.99 8.51 1.72
C GLY A 77 0.02 8.04 2.82
N ARG A 78 -0.68 6.92 2.60
CA ARG A 78 -1.69 6.39 3.55
C ARG A 78 -1.75 4.87 3.53
N VAL A 79 -2.16 4.27 4.64
CA VAL A 79 -2.44 2.83 4.77
C VAL A 79 -3.87 2.63 5.24
N LEU A 80 -4.64 1.82 4.51
CA LEU A 80 -5.96 1.34 4.92
C LEU A 80 -5.80 -0.05 5.56
N THR A 81 -5.99 -0.12 6.87
CA THR A 81 -5.80 -1.33 7.66
C THR A 81 -6.88 -1.46 8.73
N SER A 82 -7.20 -2.70 9.06
CA SER A 82 -8.05 -3.09 10.19
C SER A 82 -7.22 -3.48 11.42
N GLY A 83 -5.91 -3.27 11.39
CA GLY A 83 -4.97 -3.74 12.41
C GLY A 83 -4.79 -5.26 12.35
N GLN A 84 -4.78 -5.85 11.15
CA GLN A 84 -4.64 -7.30 10.93
C GLN A 84 -5.70 -8.14 11.66
N ARG A 85 -6.93 -7.64 11.70
CA ARG A 85 -8.11 -8.28 12.31
C ARG A 85 -9.31 -8.26 11.35
N ASP A 86 -10.38 -8.94 11.70
CA ASP A 86 -11.60 -8.93 10.89
C ASP A 86 -12.23 -7.52 10.88
N THR A 87 -12.14 -6.82 12.01
CA THR A 87 -12.62 -5.45 12.15
C THR A 87 -11.56 -4.51 12.75
N ALA A 88 -11.63 -3.22 12.42
CA ALA A 88 -10.73 -2.20 12.97
C ALA A 88 -10.84 -2.04 14.49
N VAL A 89 -12.02 -2.31 15.07
CA VAL A 89 -12.24 -2.25 16.52
C VAL A 89 -11.41 -3.31 17.23
N GLU A 90 -11.36 -4.52 16.69
CA GLU A 90 -10.54 -5.61 17.24
C GLU A 90 -9.04 -5.36 17.06
N GLY A 91 -8.64 -4.61 16.03
CA GLY A 91 -7.25 -4.26 15.74
C GLY A 91 -6.74 -2.99 16.41
N VAL A 92 -7.52 -2.36 17.29
CA VAL A 92 -7.23 -1.03 17.86
C VAL A 92 -5.83 -0.92 18.50
N GLU A 93 -5.37 -1.98 19.16
CA GLU A 93 -4.05 -1.99 19.78
C GLU A 93 -2.91 -1.90 18.77
N LEU A 94 -3.01 -2.64 17.65
CA LEU A 94 -2.02 -2.58 16.58
C LEU A 94 -2.11 -1.25 15.83
N LEU A 95 -3.33 -0.78 15.54
CA LEU A 95 -3.54 0.54 14.93
C LEU A 95 -2.86 1.65 15.73
N ALA A 96 -3.03 1.66 17.06
CA ALA A 96 -2.39 2.63 17.92
C ALA A 96 -0.85 2.53 17.91
N LYS A 97 -0.28 1.32 17.76
CA LYS A 97 1.17 1.12 17.61
C LYS A 97 1.67 1.68 16.26
N LEU A 98 0.97 1.38 15.18
CA LEU A 98 1.32 1.85 13.82
C LEU A 98 1.25 3.36 13.70
N VAL A 99 0.22 4.00 14.27
CA VAL A 99 0.11 5.47 14.32
C VAL A 99 1.31 6.08 15.06
N ARG A 100 1.71 5.53 16.21
CA ARG A 100 2.89 6.01 16.94
C ARG A 100 4.20 5.81 16.17
N GLN A 101 4.31 4.72 15.40
CA GLN A 101 5.50 4.43 14.60
C GLN A 101 5.61 5.37 13.40
N ALA A 102 4.49 5.69 12.74
CA ALA A 102 4.46 6.54 11.55
C ALA A 102 4.89 8.00 11.79
N GLY A 103 4.84 8.47 13.04
CA GLY A 103 5.18 9.84 13.44
C GLY A 103 3.94 10.71 13.64
#